data_AF-I0GRY9-F1
#
_entry.id   AF-I0GRY9-F1
#
_cell.length_a   1.000
_cell.length_b   1.000
_cell.length_c   1.000
_cell.angle_alpha   90.00
_cell.angle_beta   90.00
_cell.angle_gamma   90.00
#
_symmetry.space_group_name_H-M   'P 1'
#
loop_
_entity.id
_entity.type
_entity.pdbx_description
1 polymer ?
#
loop_
_entity_poly.entity_id
_entity_poly.type
_entity_poly.pdbx_seq_one_letter_code
_entity_poly.pdbx_strand_id
1 'polypeptide(L)'
;MTEVEILDAIKQDLRIDGDDMDNIVARKKVVAEEYVRNAGCKVDYDNPLCLEIVTRFVGRQIDNPEIETGVETGMQFVGLLEQLRLSQEG
;
A
#
# COMPACT_ATOMS: atom_id res chain seq x y z
N MET A 1 -9.32 -0.87 -11.29
CA MET A 1 -8.26 -1.84 -11.70
C MET A 1 -8.63 -3.26 -11.27
N THR A 2 -8.21 -4.29 -11.99
CA THR A 2 -8.32 -5.71 -11.59
C THR A 2 -7.21 -6.10 -10.60
N GLU A 3 -7.39 -7.20 -9.86
CA GLU A 3 -6.39 -7.72 -8.91
C GLU A 3 -5.02 -7.96 -9.55
N VAL A 4 -4.99 -8.49 -10.78
CA VAL A 4 -3.75 -8.73 -11.52
C VAL A 4 -3.07 -7.41 -11.88
N GLU A 5 -3.83 -6.44 -12.40
CA GLU A 5 -3.28 -5.10 -12.74
C GLU A 5 -2.76 -4.37 -11.50
N ILE A 6 -3.41 -4.51 -10.35
CA ILE A 6 -2.96 -3.91 -9.08
C ILE A 6 -1.64 -4.55 -8.64
N LEU A 7 -1.55 -5.88 -8.67
CA LEU A 7 -0.35 -6.59 -8.26
C LEU A 7 0.82 -6.25 -9.19
N ASP A 8 0.59 -6.19 -10.50
CA ASP A 8 1.61 -5.82 -11.47
C ASP A 8 2.05 -4.36 -11.31
N ALA A 9 1.14 -3.43 -11.06
CA ALA A 9 1.49 -2.03 -10.79
C ALA A 9 2.37 -1.89 -9.54
N ILE A 10 2.00 -2.54 -8.43
CA ILE A 10 2.80 -2.54 -7.20
C ILE A 10 4.19 -3.13 -7.47
N LYS A 11 4.29 -4.27 -8.18
CA LYS A 11 5.58 -4.88 -8.52
C LYS A 11 6.45 -3.97 -9.39
N GLN A 12 5.86 -3.32 -10.39
CA GLN A 12 6.58 -2.40 -11.27
C GLN A 12 7.16 -1.22 -10.50
N ASP A 13 6.38 -0.59 -9.62
CA ASP A 13 6.84 0.54 -8.80
C ASP A 13 7.97 0.13 -7.84
N LEU A 14 7.91 -1.11 -7.33
CA LEU A 14 8.91 -1.69 -6.44
C LEU A 14 10.09 -2.34 -7.18
N ARG A 15 10.09 -2.33 -8.52
CA ARG A 15 11.13 -2.97 -9.36
C ARG A 15 11.30 -4.47 -9.05
N ILE A 16 10.19 -5.14 -8.77
CA ILE A 16 10.14 -6.59 -8.56
C ILE A 16 9.86 -7.24 -9.91
N ASP A 17 10.83 -7.97 -10.42
CA ASP A 17 10.71 -8.73 -11.66
C ASP A 17 10.28 -10.19 -11.38
N GLY A 18 9.51 -10.78 -12.29
CA GLY A 18 9.04 -12.17 -12.18
C GLY A 18 7.86 -12.37 -11.22
N ASP A 19 7.60 -13.63 -10.85
CA ASP A 19 6.45 -14.08 -10.07
C ASP A 19 6.81 -14.68 -8.70
N ASP A 20 8.11 -14.87 -8.41
CA ASP A 20 8.61 -15.45 -7.15
C ASP A 20 8.09 -14.71 -5.89
N MET A 21 7.83 -13.40 -6.03
CA MET A 21 7.39 -12.53 -4.96
C MET A 21 5.87 -12.29 -4.92
N ASP A 22 5.09 -12.81 -5.89
CA ASP A 22 3.66 -12.53 -6.02
C ASP A 22 2.88 -12.81 -4.74
N ASN A 23 3.15 -13.98 -4.13
CA ASN A 23 2.51 -14.38 -2.89
C ASN A 23 2.86 -13.46 -1.70
N ILE A 24 4.07 -12.92 -1.67
CA ILE A 24 4.52 -12.00 -0.62
C ILE A 24 3.86 -10.64 -0.80
N VAL A 25 3.92 -10.10 -2.03
CA VAL A 25 3.31 -8.83 -2.40
C VAL A 25 1.81 -8.87 -2.14
N ALA A 26 1.10 -9.91 -2.58
CA ALA A 26 -0.34 -10.06 -2.37
C ALA A 26 -0.73 -10.07 -0.88
N ARG A 27 0.01 -10.80 -0.04
CA ARG A 27 -0.26 -10.80 1.42
C ARG A 27 0.00 -9.45 2.06
N LYS A 28 1.10 -8.79 1.70
CA LYS A 28 1.45 -7.47 2.24
C LYS A 28 0.47 -6.39 1.76
N LYS A 29 -0.04 -6.49 0.53
CA LYS A 29 -1.10 -5.65 -0.02
C LYS A 29 -2.35 -5.70 0.85
N VAL A 30 -2.83 -6.91 1.18
CA VAL A 30 -4.02 -7.10 2.04
C VAL A 30 -3.83 -6.42 3.41
N VAL A 31 -2.64 -6.52 4.01
CA VAL A 31 -2.34 -5.82 5.27
C VAL A 31 -2.42 -4.30 5.08
N ALA A 32 -1.82 -3.76 4.02
CA ALA A 32 -1.85 -2.33 3.70
C ALA A 32 -3.28 -1.82 3.51
N GLU A 33 -4.11 -2.56 2.76
CA GLU A 33 -5.53 -2.27 2.57
C GLU A 33 -6.26 -2.15 3.91
N GLU A 34 -5.92 -3.00 4.88
CA GLU A 34 -6.55 -2.96 6.19
C GLU A 34 -6.13 -1.76 7.03
N TYR A 35 -4.89 -1.28 6.88
CA TYR A 35 -4.52 0.03 7.43
C TYR A 35 -5.32 1.17 6.81
N VAL A 36 -5.54 1.14 5.49
CA VAL A 36 -6.36 2.14 4.77
C VAL A 36 -7.80 2.12 5.28
N ARG A 37 -8.42 0.94 5.40
CA ARG A 37 -9.79 0.79 5.93
C ARG A 37 -9.88 1.26 7.39
N ASN A 38 -8.91 0.89 8.23
CA ASN A 38 -8.87 1.30 9.64
C ASN A 38 -8.68 2.82 9.81
N ALA A 39 -8.07 3.49 8.85
CA ALA A 39 -7.95 4.95 8.81
C ALA A 39 -9.25 5.66 8.36
N GLY A 40 -10.31 4.90 8.07
CA GLY A 40 -11.61 5.43 7.60
C GLY A 40 -11.64 5.76 6.10
N CYS A 41 -10.66 5.30 5.34
CA CYS A 41 -10.63 5.47 3.88
C CYS A 41 -11.23 4.26 3.16
N LYS A 42 -11.74 4.47 1.95
CA LYS A 42 -12.10 3.39 1.03
C LYS A 42 -10.84 2.89 0.34
N VAL A 43 -10.73 1.57 0.17
CA VAL A 43 -9.72 0.95 -0.70
C VAL A 43 -10.24 1.06 -2.13
N ASP A 44 -9.68 2.01 -2.88
CA ASP A 44 -10.06 2.31 -4.26
C ASP A 44 -8.78 2.56 -5.08
N TYR A 45 -8.36 1.54 -5.82
CA TYR A 45 -7.13 1.59 -6.63
C TYR A 45 -7.25 2.45 -7.88
N ASP A 46 -8.46 2.90 -8.25
CA ASP A 46 -8.61 3.90 -9.31
C ASP A 46 -8.24 5.31 -8.80
N ASN A 47 -8.14 5.50 -7.48
CA ASN A 47 -7.51 6.67 -6.85
C ASN A 47 -5.99 6.46 -6.72
N PRO A 48 -5.16 7.27 -7.41
CA PRO A 48 -3.70 7.12 -7.37
C PRO A 48 -3.09 7.22 -5.97
N LEU A 49 -3.72 7.97 -5.05
CA LEU A 49 -3.26 8.07 -3.66
C LEU A 49 -3.40 6.73 -2.93
N CYS A 50 -4.46 5.97 -3.20
CA CYS A 50 -4.66 4.66 -2.59
C CYS A 50 -3.59 3.67 -3.07
N LEU A 51 -3.33 3.64 -4.38
CA LEU A 51 -2.26 2.81 -4.95
C LEU A 51 -0.89 3.17 -4.34
N GLU A 52 -0.54 4.46 -4.29
CA GLU A 52 0.73 4.93 -3.73
C GLU A 52 0.92 4.53 -2.25
N ILE A 53 -0.12 4.69 -1.43
CA ILE A 53 -0.10 4.30 -0.01
C ILE A 53 0.18 2.81 0.14
N VAL A 54 -0.56 1.98 -0.61
CA VAL A 54 -0.41 0.54 -0.57
C VAL A 54 0.97 0.12 -1.06
N THR A 55 1.43 0.64 -2.19
CA THR A 55 2.76 0.36 -2.76
C THR A 55 3.87 0.68 -1.76
N ARG A 56 3.84 1.86 -1.13
CA ARG A 56 4.85 2.24 -0.12
C ARG A 56 4.84 1.35 1.10
N PHE A 57 3.64 0.96 1.57
CA PHE A 57 3.53 0.04 2.69
C PHE A 57 4.16 -1.32 2.34
N VAL A 58 3.81 -1.88 1.18
CA VAL A 58 4.32 -3.16 0.70
C VAL A 58 5.84 -3.11 0.54
N GLY A 59 6.38 -2.12 -0.17
CA GLY A 59 7.82 -1.97 -0.39
C GLY A 59 8.59 -1.91 0.93
N ARG A 60 8.13 -1.09 1.87
CA ARG A 60 8.78 -0.99 3.19
C ARG A 60 8.82 -2.32 3.92
N GLN A 61 7.72 -3.06 3.89
CA GLN A 61 7.58 -4.34 4.57
C GLN A 61 8.40 -5.46 3.91
N ILE A 62 8.74 -5.32 2.61
CA ILE A 62 9.68 -6.19 1.90
C ILE A 62 11.12 -5.81 2.27
N ASP A 63 11.44 -4.52 2.28
CA ASP A 63 12.79 -4.02 2.61
C ASP A 63 13.17 -4.23 4.09
N ASN A 64 12.18 -4.20 4.98
CA ASN A 64 12.38 -4.25 6.43
C ASN A 64 11.44 -5.27 7.10
N PRO A 65 11.63 -6.58 6.86
CA PRO A 65 10.73 -7.62 7.36
C PRO A 65 10.75 -7.77 8.89
N GLU A 66 11.80 -7.27 9.56
CA GLU A 66 11.99 -7.36 11.02
C GLU A 66 11.53 -6.12 11.78
N ILE A 67 11.19 -5.01 11.09
CA ILE A 67 10.75 -3.80 11.78
C ILE A 67 9.27 -3.93 12.14
N GLU A 68 9.00 -4.24 13.42
CA GLU A 68 7.72 -4.02 14.07
C GLU A 68 7.39 -2.52 14.01
N THR A 69 6.63 -2.11 12.99
CA THR A 69 5.95 -0.81 12.81
C THR A 69 6.47 0.32 13.71
N GLY A 70 7.72 0.75 13.47
CA GLY A 70 8.38 1.78 14.27
C GLY A 70 7.78 3.18 14.06
N VAL A 71 7.86 3.99 15.12
CA VAL A 71 7.22 5.30 15.31
C VAL A 71 7.52 6.34 14.21
N GLU A 72 8.73 6.34 13.62
CA GLU A 72 9.13 7.34 12.61
C GLU A 72 8.33 7.27 11.30
N THR A 73 7.85 6.09 10.94
CA THR A 73 7.08 5.89 9.70
C THR A 73 5.60 6.23 9.83
N GLY A 74 5.10 6.32 11.06
CA GLY A 74 3.71 6.74 11.30
C GLY A 74 3.40 8.10 10.69
N MET A 75 4.30 9.08 10.81
CA MET A 75 3.97 10.47 10.43
C MET A 75 3.75 10.68 8.92
N GLN A 76 4.62 10.15 8.05
CA GLN A 76 4.45 10.28 6.60
C GLN A 76 3.27 9.45 6.09
N PHE A 77 3.09 8.24 6.64
CA PHE A 77 1.99 7.36 6.26
C PHE A 77 0.62 7.93 6.69
N VAL A 78 0.53 8.51 7.89
CA VAL A 78 -0.66 9.22 8.39
C VAL A 78 -0.99 10.42 7.52
N GLY A 79 0.01 11.20 7.09
CA GLY A 79 -0.22 12.33 6.19
C GLY A 79 -0.84 11.92 4.85
N LEU A 80 -0.37 10.82 4.25
CA LEU A 80 -0.93 10.28 3.02
C LEU A 80 -2.35 9.76 3.22
N LEU A 81 -2.60 9.03 4.32
CA LEU A 81 -3.94 8.56 4.67
C LEU A 81 -4.95 9.71 4.83
N GLU A 82 -4.52 10.82 5.45
CA GLU A 82 -5.38 12.01 5.56
C GLU A 82 -5.68 12.62 4.19
N GLN A 83 -4.69 12.72 3.30
CA GLN A 83 -4.92 13.21 1.93
C GLN A 83 -5.87 12.29 1.15
N LEU A 84 -5.73 10.97 1.29
CA LEU A 84 -6.66 10.01 0.69
C LEU A 84 -8.07 10.22 1.24
N ARG A 85 -8.23 10.35 2.56
CA ARG A 85 -9.54 10.58 3.18
C ARG A 85 -10.20 11.84 2.63
N LEU A 86 -9.48 12.96 2.62
CA LEU A 86 -9.97 14.23 2.08
C LEU A 86 -10.39 14.12 0.61
N SER A 87 -9.66 13.34 -0.21
CA SER A 87 -10.03 13.12 -1.62
C SER A 87 -11.32 12.31 -1.81
N GLN A 88 -11.78 11.61 -0.77
CA GLN A 88 -12.97 10.75 -0.78
C GLN A 88 -14.19 11.40 -0.10
N GLU A 89 -14.01 12.55 0.55
CA GLU A 89 -15.07 13.32 1.21
C GLU A 89 -15.88 14.20 0.22
N GLY A 90 -15.51 14.18 -1.08
CA GLY A 90 -16.20 14.88 -2.18
C GLY A 90 -17.30 14.08 -2.86
#